data_AF-A0A1I8CK07-F1
#
_entry.id   AF-A0A1I8CK07-F1
#
_cell.length_a   1.000
_cell.length_b   1.000
_cell.length_c   1.000
_cell.angle_alpha   90.00
_cell.angle_beta   90.00
_cell.angle_gamma   90.00
#
_symmetry.space_group_name_H-M   'P 1'
#
loop_
_entity.id
_entity.type
_entity.pdbx_description
1 polymer ?
#
loop_
_entity_poly.entity_id
_entity_poly.type
_entity_poly.pdbx_seq_one_letter_code
_entity_poly.pdbx_strand_id
1 'polypeptide(L)'
;MFKKGVLLLVIAVVGICDGCENDMFNVVRNCYDKYLVMFNLEVNGYGQLPNTAKFGRKIGYFESSHSADAHSQMCNNTMNLKNCLGESESCVTIENLGNIFNLTAATSIDYFIYYHTQNYLCSVINDYSDSDKECLSLFYTYSAGELKACQDNFQINLGNQEDCATFKTNFKCSQLAAEASCGAKGGTFDCEFNNSYLKHLKSEICVFELNNCTEA
;
A
#
# COMPACT_ATOMS: atom_id res chain seq x y z
N MET A 1 56.97 -28.73 -4.86
CA MET A 1 56.16 -28.23 -3.72
C MET A 1 55.50 -26.92 -4.14
N PHE A 2 54.20 -26.95 -4.45
CA PHE A 2 53.46 -25.80 -4.96
C PHE A 2 52.98 -24.91 -3.80
N LYS A 3 53.40 -23.65 -3.79
CA LYS A 3 52.86 -22.61 -2.90
C LYS A 3 51.47 -22.20 -3.41
N LYS A 4 50.41 -22.56 -2.67
CA LYS A 4 49.06 -22.06 -2.90
C LYS A 4 49.00 -20.58 -2.50
N GLY A 5 48.89 -19.69 -3.48
CA GLY A 5 48.54 -18.29 -3.27
C GLY A 5 47.06 -18.18 -2.93
N VAL A 6 46.75 -17.60 -1.78
CA VAL A 6 45.38 -17.26 -1.37
C VAL A 6 45.02 -15.96 -2.10
N LEU A 7 44.14 -16.08 -3.10
CA LEU A 7 43.54 -14.95 -3.80
C LEU A 7 42.48 -14.33 -2.87
N LEU A 8 42.83 -13.22 -2.22
CA LEU A 8 41.87 -12.41 -1.45
C LEU A 8 40.99 -11.66 -2.46
N LEU A 9 39.78 -12.18 -2.68
CA LEU A 9 38.74 -11.52 -3.45
C LEU A 9 38.14 -10.42 -2.55
N VAL A 10 38.56 -9.17 -2.77
CA VAL A 10 37.89 -8.00 -2.18
C VAL A 10 36.59 -7.84 -2.94
N ILE A 11 35.51 -8.42 -2.43
CA ILE A 11 34.16 -8.08 -2.87
C ILE A 11 33.93 -6.66 -2.34
N ALA A 12 34.10 -5.67 -3.21
CA ALA A 12 33.52 -4.36 -2.98
C ALA A 12 32.01 -4.58 -2.87
N VAL A 13 31.50 -4.54 -1.64
CA VAL A 13 30.08 -4.36 -1.40
C VAL A 13 29.80 -2.96 -1.96
N VAL A 14 29.41 -2.91 -3.23
CA VAL A 14 28.74 -1.75 -3.79
C VAL A 14 27.45 -1.70 -2.99
N GLY A 15 27.47 -0.93 -1.90
CA GLY A 15 26.26 -0.54 -1.22
C GLY A 15 25.43 0.11 -2.30
N ILE A 16 24.38 -0.58 -2.73
CA ILE A 16 23.34 0.01 -3.55
C ILE A 16 22.71 1.01 -2.58
N CYS A 17 23.25 2.24 -2.55
CA CYS A 17 22.60 3.34 -1.87
C CYS A 17 21.19 3.36 -2.42
N ASP A 18 20.22 3.15 -1.56
CA ASP A 18 18.83 2.83 -1.89
C ASP A 18 18.16 4.07 -2.53
N GLY A 19 18.49 4.31 -3.80
CA GLY A 19 17.81 5.06 -4.85
C GLY A 19 17.47 6.54 -4.66
N CYS A 20 17.38 7.06 -3.44
CA CYS A 20 16.75 8.34 -3.19
C CYS A 20 17.74 9.40 -2.70
N GLU A 21 18.15 10.28 -3.61
CA GLU A 21 18.98 11.44 -3.29
C GLU A 21 18.15 12.58 -2.69
N ASN A 22 18.78 13.47 -1.92
CA ASN A 22 18.11 14.61 -1.26
C ASN A 22 17.29 15.49 -2.24
N ASP A 23 17.72 15.59 -3.49
CA ASP A 23 16.99 16.38 -4.49
C ASP A 23 15.63 15.75 -4.83
N MET A 24 15.52 14.42 -4.76
CA MET A 24 14.25 13.70 -4.95
C MET A 24 13.29 13.91 -3.77
N PHE A 25 13.78 14.19 -2.56
CA PHE A 25 12.91 14.46 -1.41
C PHE A 25 12.01 15.68 -1.64
N ASN A 26 12.54 16.72 -2.30
CA ASN A 26 11.75 17.91 -2.63
C ASN A 26 10.70 17.61 -3.71
N VAL A 27 11.02 16.76 -4.68
CA VAL A 27 10.05 16.28 -5.69
C VAL A 27 8.91 15.55 -4.98
N VAL A 28 9.22 14.59 -4.10
CA VAL A 28 8.22 13.83 -3.35
C VAL A 28 7.32 14.77 -2.53
N ARG A 29 7.88 15.73 -1.78
CA ARG A 29 7.08 16.71 -1.02
C ARG A 29 6.13 17.50 -1.91
N ASN A 30 6.63 18.04 -3.02
CA ASN A 30 5.82 18.85 -3.94
C ASN A 30 4.69 18.03 -4.59
N CYS A 31 4.94 16.75 -4.88
CA CYS A 31 3.93 15.88 -5.45
C CYS A 31 2.85 15.50 -4.44
N TYR A 32 3.23 15.19 -3.20
CA TYR A 32 2.26 14.96 -2.13
C TYR A 32 1.44 16.21 -1.80
N ASP A 33 2.05 17.40 -1.81
CA ASP A 33 1.33 18.65 -1.57
C ASP A 33 0.21 18.85 -2.60
N LYS A 34 0.51 18.66 -3.90
CA LYS A 34 -0.49 18.70 -4.98
C LYS A 34 -1.57 17.62 -4.83
N TYR A 35 -1.17 16.41 -4.46
CA TYR A 35 -2.08 15.28 -4.25
C TYR A 35 -3.09 15.55 -3.13
N LEU A 36 -2.65 16.20 -2.05
CA LEU A 36 -3.47 16.49 -0.87
C LEU A 36 -4.53 17.58 -1.11
N VAL A 37 -4.33 18.48 -2.08
CA VAL A 37 -5.27 19.57 -2.42
C VAL A 37 -6.67 19.04 -2.72
N MET A 38 -6.78 17.91 -3.42
CA MET A 38 -8.07 17.28 -3.74
C MET A 38 -8.92 16.99 -2.48
N PHE A 39 -8.26 16.68 -1.36
CA PHE A 39 -8.92 16.35 -0.09
C PHE A 39 -9.05 17.56 0.85
N ASN A 40 -8.72 18.77 0.37
CA ASN A 40 -8.58 19.98 1.18
C ASN A 40 -7.61 19.76 2.36
N LEU A 41 -6.44 19.20 2.03
CA LEU A 41 -5.34 18.95 2.93
C LEU A 41 -4.05 19.53 2.34
N GLU A 42 -3.04 19.70 3.18
CA GLU A 42 -1.74 20.23 2.81
C GLU A 42 -0.66 19.60 3.69
N VAL A 43 0.59 19.67 3.24
CA VAL A 43 1.75 19.44 4.11
C VAL A 43 1.84 20.60 5.10
N ASN A 44 1.96 20.32 6.40
CA ASN A 44 1.95 21.38 7.40
C ASN A 44 3.24 22.23 7.37
N GLY A 45 3.28 23.33 8.13
CA GLY A 45 4.46 24.21 8.22
C GLY A 45 5.73 23.57 8.78
N TYR A 46 5.64 22.33 9.32
CA TYR A 46 6.78 21.53 9.75
C TYR A 46 7.21 20.49 8.70
N GLY A 47 6.63 20.54 7.49
CA GLY A 47 6.93 19.60 6.42
C GLY A 47 6.30 18.22 6.62
N GLN A 48 5.30 18.06 7.48
CA GLN A 48 4.68 16.76 7.77
C GLN A 48 3.37 16.55 7.01
N LEU A 49 3.14 15.32 6.57
CA LEU A 49 1.83 14.91 6.06
C LEU A 49 0.75 15.03 7.14
N PRO A 50 -0.54 15.19 6.75
CA PRO A 50 -1.65 15.15 7.70
C PRO A 50 -1.65 13.90 8.57
N ASN A 51 -2.21 13.98 9.78
CA ASN A 51 -2.48 12.77 10.56
C ASN A 51 -3.35 11.78 9.77
N THR A 52 -3.03 10.49 9.82
CA THR A 52 -3.65 9.44 9.00
C THR A 52 -5.16 9.30 9.26
N ALA A 53 -5.62 9.49 10.50
CA ALA A 53 -7.05 9.52 10.79
C ALA A 53 -7.76 10.74 10.18
N LYS A 54 -7.10 11.91 10.13
CA LYS A 54 -7.65 13.10 9.42
C LYS A 54 -7.69 12.86 7.92
N PHE A 55 -6.62 12.28 7.36
CA PHE A 55 -6.52 11.94 5.94
C PHE A 55 -7.61 10.94 5.53
N GLY A 56 -7.73 9.81 6.23
CA GLY A 56 -8.78 8.81 5.99
C GLY A 56 -10.20 9.37 6.07
N ARG A 57 -10.49 10.23 7.06
CA ARG A 57 -11.81 10.91 7.14
C ARG A 57 -12.09 11.81 5.94
N LYS A 58 -11.08 12.50 5.40
CA LYS A 58 -11.25 13.37 4.22
C LYS A 58 -11.46 12.58 2.94
N ILE A 59 -10.78 11.44 2.80
CA ILE A 59 -11.04 10.49 1.70
C ILE A 59 -12.46 9.95 1.79
N GLY A 60 -12.88 9.40 2.95
CA GLY A 60 -14.24 8.89 3.09
C GLY A 60 -15.32 9.96 2.88
N TYR A 61 -15.06 11.21 3.31
CA TYR A 61 -15.92 12.33 2.96
C TYR A 61 -15.97 12.58 1.45
N PHE A 62 -14.81 12.59 0.77
CA PHE A 62 -14.73 12.76 -0.68
C PHE A 62 -15.56 11.67 -1.41
N GLU A 63 -15.35 10.40 -1.08
CA GLU A 63 -16.07 9.25 -1.65
C GLU A 63 -17.59 9.36 -1.44
N SER A 64 -18.02 9.67 -0.21
CA SER A 64 -19.45 9.80 0.10
C SER A 64 -20.14 11.03 -0.53
N SER A 65 -19.39 12.08 -0.88
CA SER A 65 -19.94 13.35 -1.37
C SER A 65 -19.88 13.53 -2.88
N HIS A 66 -19.02 12.80 -3.60
CA HIS A 66 -18.76 13.01 -5.04
C HIS A 66 -19.41 11.97 -5.97
N SER A 67 -20.40 11.20 -5.49
CA SER A 67 -21.25 10.30 -6.30
C SER A 67 -20.47 9.24 -7.12
N ALA A 68 -21.07 8.71 -8.20
CA ALA A 68 -20.55 7.60 -9.01
C ALA A 68 -19.13 7.83 -9.57
N ASP A 69 -18.70 9.09 -9.72
CA ASP A 69 -17.39 9.44 -10.28
C ASP A 69 -16.28 9.59 -9.23
N ALA A 70 -16.58 9.50 -7.94
CA ALA A 70 -15.59 9.73 -6.88
C ALA A 70 -14.39 8.80 -7.03
N HIS A 71 -14.62 7.52 -7.30
CA HIS A 71 -13.56 6.55 -7.51
C HIS A 71 -12.66 6.91 -8.70
N SER A 72 -13.27 7.29 -9.83
CA SER A 72 -12.53 7.73 -11.03
C SER A 72 -11.67 8.97 -10.74
N GLN A 73 -12.21 9.94 -10.00
CA GLN A 73 -11.46 11.13 -9.59
C GLN A 73 -10.30 10.79 -8.65
N MET A 74 -10.50 9.88 -7.69
CA MET A 74 -9.43 9.42 -6.81
C MET A 74 -8.33 8.72 -7.60
N CYS A 75 -8.70 7.88 -8.58
CA CYS A 75 -7.73 7.24 -9.43
C CYS A 75 -6.96 8.21 -10.31
N ASN A 76 -7.62 9.22 -10.88
CA ASN A 76 -6.92 10.27 -11.61
C ASN A 76 -5.94 11.03 -10.70
N ASN A 77 -6.32 11.34 -9.45
CA ASN A 77 -5.43 12.02 -8.51
C ASN A 77 -4.24 11.15 -8.08
N THR A 78 -4.46 9.86 -7.84
CA THR A 78 -3.39 8.88 -7.55
C THR A 78 -2.44 8.73 -8.73
N MET A 79 -2.96 8.64 -9.96
CA MET A 79 -2.12 8.59 -11.16
C MET A 79 -1.36 9.90 -11.38
N ASN A 80 -1.96 11.05 -11.06
CA ASN A 80 -1.26 12.33 -11.08
C ASN A 80 -0.13 12.39 -10.05
N LEU A 81 -0.32 11.84 -8.85
CA LEU A 81 0.75 11.70 -7.87
C LEU A 81 1.88 10.83 -8.41
N LYS A 82 1.57 9.63 -8.90
CA LYS A 82 2.55 8.71 -9.49
C LYS A 82 3.34 9.36 -10.64
N ASN A 83 2.63 10.01 -11.56
CA ASN A 83 3.25 10.70 -12.69
C ASN A 83 4.12 11.90 -12.25
N CYS A 84 3.70 12.62 -11.20
CA CYS A 84 4.49 13.70 -10.63
C CYS A 84 5.79 13.18 -10.01
N LEU A 85 5.73 12.03 -9.32
CA LEU A 85 6.90 11.41 -8.70
C LEU A 85 7.92 10.96 -9.74
N GLY A 86 7.49 10.37 -10.86
CA GLY A 86 8.37 9.93 -11.94
C GLY A 86 9.48 9.02 -11.41
N GLU A 87 10.74 9.37 -11.67
CA GLU A 87 11.90 8.60 -11.18
C GLU A 87 12.01 8.59 -9.63
N SER A 88 11.46 9.61 -8.96
CA SER A 88 11.39 9.68 -7.50
C SER A 88 10.31 8.79 -6.90
N GLU A 89 9.54 8.02 -7.69
CA GLU A 89 8.60 7.01 -7.14
C GLU A 89 9.34 5.98 -6.26
N SER A 90 10.58 5.64 -6.63
CA SER A 90 11.43 4.74 -5.84
C SER A 90 11.72 5.26 -4.42
N CYS A 91 11.54 6.55 -4.17
CA CYS A 91 11.65 7.17 -2.86
C CYS A 91 10.42 6.98 -1.97
N VAL A 92 9.30 6.48 -2.48
CA VAL A 92 8.10 6.25 -1.67
C VAL A 92 8.27 4.93 -0.91
N THR A 93 9.17 4.93 0.07
CA THR A 93 9.42 3.81 1.00
C THR A 93 9.07 4.23 2.42
N ILE A 94 8.86 3.27 3.33
CA ILE A 94 8.56 3.55 4.75
C ILE A 94 9.64 4.47 5.37
N GLU A 95 10.92 4.14 5.16
CA GLU A 95 12.04 4.92 5.70
C GLU A 95 12.11 6.32 5.08
N ASN A 96 12.06 6.42 3.75
CA ASN A 96 12.19 7.69 3.06
C ASN A 96 10.99 8.61 3.34
N LEU A 97 9.76 8.10 3.43
CA LEU A 97 8.61 8.91 3.86
C LEU A 97 8.79 9.44 5.28
N GLY A 98 9.37 8.62 6.18
CA GLY A 98 9.76 9.04 7.53
C GLY A 98 10.73 10.21 7.51
N ASN A 99 11.78 10.11 6.69
CA ASN A 99 12.82 11.13 6.55
C ASN A 99 12.32 12.40 5.83
N ILE A 100 11.55 12.24 4.76
CA ILE A 100 11.05 13.34 3.92
C ILE A 100 10.06 14.19 4.72
N PHE A 101 9.13 13.56 5.43
CA PHE A 101 8.00 14.22 6.10
C PHE A 101 8.10 14.22 7.62
N ASN A 102 9.24 13.84 8.20
CA ASN A 102 9.46 13.77 9.65
C ASN A 102 8.32 13.02 10.38
N LEU A 103 8.02 11.81 9.92
CA LEU A 103 6.94 10.96 10.40
C LEU A 103 7.44 9.87 11.35
N THR A 104 6.55 9.38 12.21
CA THR A 104 6.82 8.14 12.95
C THR A 104 6.75 6.94 12.01
N ALA A 105 7.45 5.85 12.34
CA ALA A 105 7.41 4.63 11.54
C ALA A 105 5.98 4.14 11.25
N ALA A 106 5.10 4.15 12.26
CA ALA A 106 3.69 3.79 12.09
C ALA A 106 2.96 4.68 11.07
N THR A 107 3.19 6.00 11.12
CA THR A 107 2.55 6.93 10.17
C THR A 107 3.13 6.77 8.76
N SER A 108 4.44 6.50 8.64
CA SER A 108 5.07 6.19 7.35
C SER A 108 4.50 4.91 6.74
N ILE A 109 4.27 3.88 7.55
CA ILE A 109 3.63 2.62 7.13
C ILE A 109 2.24 2.90 6.56
N ASP A 110 1.41 3.68 7.26
CA ASP A 110 0.05 4.02 6.80
C ASP A 110 0.08 4.71 5.43
N TYR A 111 0.94 5.72 5.24
CA TYR A 111 1.03 6.45 3.96
C TYR A 111 1.63 5.61 2.83
N PHE A 112 2.63 4.79 3.16
CA PHE A 112 3.25 3.85 2.22
C PHE A 112 2.23 2.83 1.72
N ILE A 113 1.52 2.19 2.65
CA ILE A 113 0.44 1.25 2.36
C ILE A 113 -0.61 1.93 1.49
N TYR A 114 -1.07 3.11 1.89
CA TYR A 114 -2.12 3.81 1.16
C TYR A 114 -1.69 4.12 -0.28
N TYR A 115 -0.47 4.63 -0.49
CA TYR A 115 0.06 4.94 -1.83
C TYR A 115 0.06 3.70 -2.74
N HIS A 116 0.63 2.59 -2.28
CA HIS A 116 0.74 1.38 -3.10
C HIS A 116 -0.60 0.70 -3.32
N THR A 117 -1.44 0.67 -2.29
CA THR A 117 -2.82 0.19 -2.35
C THR A 117 -3.62 0.95 -3.40
N GLN A 118 -3.62 2.29 -3.36
CA GLN A 118 -4.39 3.08 -4.33
C GLN A 118 -3.85 2.92 -5.76
N ASN A 119 -2.53 2.88 -5.94
CA ASN A 119 -1.95 2.63 -7.26
C ASN A 119 -2.36 1.28 -7.82
N TYR A 120 -2.32 0.22 -7.00
CA TYR A 120 -2.77 -1.10 -7.40
C TYR A 120 -4.26 -1.08 -7.76
N LEU A 121 -5.12 -0.57 -6.87
CA LEU A 121 -6.56 -0.46 -7.09
C LEU A 121 -6.86 0.24 -8.41
N CYS A 122 -6.25 1.41 -8.65
CA CYS A 122 -6.51 2.19 -9.85
C CYS A 122 -5.95 1.58 -11.14
N SER A 123 -4.96 0.69 -11.05
CA SER A 123 -4.45 -0.05 -12.20
C SER A 123 -5.30 -1.27 -12.55
N VAL A 124 -5.82 -1.97 -11.55
CA VAL A 124 -6.50 -3.27 -11.74
C VAL A 124 -8.01 -3.13 -11.85
N ILE A 125 -8.62 -2.18 -11.14
CA ILE A 125 -10.09 -2.07 -11.10
C ILE A 125 -10.70 -1.77 -12.47
N ASN A 126 -9.93 -1.18 -13.40
CA ASN A 126 -10.37 -0.94 -14.76
C ASN A 126 -10.58 -2.22 -15.58
N ASP A 127 -9.98 -3.35 -15.17
CA ASP A 127 -10.16 -4.66 -15.80
C ASP A 127 -11.44 -5.38 -15.34
N TYR A 128 -12.13 -4.86 -14.32
CA TYR A 128 -13.37 -5.40 -13.79
C TYR A 128 -14.60 -4.74 -14.45
N SER A 129 -15.70 -5.48 -14.59
CA SER A 129 -16.94 -4.89 -15.10
C SER A 129 -17.53 -3.92 -14.07
N ASP A 130 -18.35 -2.96 -14.50
CA ASP A 130 -18.91 -1.95 -13.59
C ASP A 130 -19.74 -2.59 -12.46
N SER A 131 -20.41 -3.72 -12.73
CA SER A 131 -21.09 -4.54 -11.70
C SER A 131 -20.13 -5.08 -10.63
N ASP A 132 -18.94 -5.51 -11.04
CA ASP A 132 -17.94 -6.07 -10.14
C ASP A 132 -17.30 -4.93 -9.32
N LYS A 133 -17.05 -3.77 -9.94
CA LYS A 133 -16.56 -2.55 -9.26
C LYS A 133 -17.53 -2.06 -8.20
N GLU A 134 -18.83 -2.00 -8.53
CA GLU A 134 -19.87 -1.62 -7.58
C GLU A 134 -19.89 -2.58 -6.40
N CYS A 135 -19.89 -3.90 -6.65
CA CYS A 135 -19.87 -4.87 -5.57
C CYS A 135 -18.63 -4.72 -4.68
N LEU A 136 -17.43 -4.59 -5.25
CA LEU A 136 -16.19 -4.41 -4.50
C LEU A 136 -16.19 -3.12 -3.68
N SER A 137 -16.67 -2.01 -4.25
CA SER A 137 -16.82 -0.75 -3.52
C SER A 137 -17.80 -0.88 -2.35
N LEU A 138 -18.89 -1.61 -2.55
CA LEU A 138 -19.89 -1.88 -1.52
C LEU A 138 -19.39 -2.87 -0.48
N PHE A 139 -18.58 -3.87 -0.85
CA PHE A 139 -18.00 -4.86 0.04
C PHE A 139 -17.17 -4.22 1.16
N TYR A 140 -16.22 -3.35 0.80
CA TYR A 140 -15.41 -2.66 1.82
C TYR A 140 -16.22 -1.70 2.71
N THR A 141 -17.43 -1.31 2.27
CA THR A 141 -18.34 -0.45 3.03
C THR A 141 -19.30 -1.24 3.92
N TYR A 142 -19.92 -2.30 3.41
CA TYR A 142 -21.00 -3.05 4.05
C TYR A 142 -20.57 -4.35 4.70
N SER A 143 -19.52 -5.01 4.20
CA SER A 143 -18.91 -6.17 4.85
C SER A 143 -17.92 -5.77 5.96
N ALA A 144 -18.12 -4.57 6.53
CA ALA A 144 -17.35 -4.11 7.68
C ALA A 144 -17.43 -5.08 8.85
N GLY A 145 -18.51 -5.89 8.98
CA GLY A 145 -18.63 -6.92 10.01
C GLY A 145 -17.69 -8.10 9.80
N GLU A 146 -17.70 -8.70 8.61
CA GLU A 146 -16.85 -9.84 8.25
C GLU A 146 -15.37 -9.43 8.21
N LEU A 147 -15.06 -8.30 7.58
CA LEU A 147 -13.70 -7.76 7.55
C LEU A 147 -13.21 -7.40 8.95
N LYS A 148 -14.08 -6.84 9.79
CA LYS A 148 -13.75 -6.60 11.20
C LYS A 148 -13.49 -7.90 11.96
N ALA A 149 -14.24 -8.97 11.71
CA ALA A 149 -13.97 -10.26 12.33
C ALA A 149 -12.61 -10.83 11.90
N CYS A 150 -12.26 -10.70 10.61
CA CYS A 150 -10.91 -11.05 10.13
C CYS A 150 -9.83 -10.23 10.85
N GLN A 151 -10.01 -8.92 10.95
CA GLN A 151 -9.09 -8.01 11.65
C GLN A 151 -8.98 -8.31 13.15
N ASP A 152 -10.09 -8.56 13.83
CA ASP A 152 -10.09 -8.87 15.26
C ASP A 152 -9.33 -10.19 15.52
N ASN A 153 -9.55 -11.21 14.68
CA ASN A 153 -8.79 -12.46 14.72
C ASN A 153 -7.30 -12.23 14.42
N PHE A 154 -6.99 -11.37 13.46
CA PHE A 154 -5.61 -10.98 13.16
C PHE A 154 -4.94 -10.35 14.37
N GLN A 155 -5.58 -9.38 15.04
CA GLN A 155 -5.04 -8.73 16.23
C GLN A 155 -4.84 -9.70 17.40
N ILE A 156 -5.79 -10.63 17.61
CA ILE A 156 -5.67 -11.67 18.63
C ILE A 156 -4.46 -12.58 18.36
N ASN A 157 -4.28 -13.00 17.10
CA ASN A 157 -3.24 -13.94 16.71
C ASN A 157 -1.87 -13.29 16.50
N LEU A 158 -1.81 -11.98 16.26
CA LEU A 158 -0.55 -11.24 16.10
C LEU A 158 0.23 -11.19 17.43
N GLY A 159 -0.47 -11.12 18.57
CA GLY A 159 0.16 -11.14 19.89
C GLY A 159 1.37 -10.19 19.99
N ASN A 160 2.56 -10.74 20.29
CA ASN A 160 3.84 -10.01 20.31
C ASN A 160 4.80 -10.41 19.16
N GLN A 161 4.39 -11.23 18.20
CA GLN A 161 5.26 -11.72 17.14
C GLN A 161 4.61 -11.60 15.78
N GLU A 162 5.26 -10.84 14.91
CA GLU A 162 4.90 -10.75 13.49
C GLU A 162 5.31 -12.06 12.78
N ASP A 163 4.35 -12.97 12.61
CA ASP A 163 4.50 -14.19 11.80
C ASP A 163 3.60 -14.10 10.55
N CYS A 164 4.16 -14.50 9.41
CA CYS A 164 3.46 -14.56 8.12
C CYS A 164 2.27 -15.49 8.10
N ALA A 165 2.29 -16.55 8.91
CA ALA A 165 1.12 -17.41 9.06
C ALA A 165 -0.11 -16.61 9.49
N THR A 166 0.06 -15.63 10.38
CA THR A 166 -1.02 -14.75 10.86
C THR A 166 -1.51 -13.80 9.77
N PHE A 167 -0.60 -13.19 9.01
CA PHE A 167 -0.95 -12.37 7.85
C PHE A 167 -1.70 -13.17 6.78
N LYS A 168 -1.21 -14.35 6.40
CA LYS A 168 -1.88 -15.25 5.46
C LYS A 168 -3.28 -15.63 5.89
N THR A 169 -3.44 -15.96 7.18
CA THR A 169 -4.76 -16.33 7.73
C THR A 169 -5.73 -15.16 7.62
N ASN A 170 -5.28 -13.94 7.93
CA ASN A 170 -6.10 -12.74 7.77
C ASN A 170 -6.46 -12.46 6.30
N PHE A 171 -5.50 -12.56 5.38
CA PHE A 171 -5.76 -12.35 3.96
C PHE A 171 -6.67 -13.41 3.37
N LYS A 172 -6.54 -14.68 3.78
CA LYS A 172 -7.47 -15.72 3.35
C LYS A 172 -8.88 -15.47 3.90
N CYS A 173 -9.01 -14.97 5.12
CA CYS A 173 -10.29 -14.58 5.69
C CYS A 173 -10.94 -13.45 4.88
N SER A 174 -10.18 -12.39 4.57
CA SER A 174 -10.63 -11.27 3.73
C SER A 174 -11.04 -11.73 2.34
N GLN A 175 -10.24 -12.60 1.71
CA GLN A 175 -10.53 -13.20 0.42
C GLN A 175 -11.87 -13.94 0.42
N LEU A 176 -12.09 -14.81 1.41
CA LEU A 176 -13.34 -15.58 1.53
C LEU A 176 -14.55 -14.68 1.79
N ALA A 177 -14.38 -13.59 2.55
CA ALA A 177 -15.43 -12.60 2.73
C ALA A 177 -15.76 -11.88 1.42
N ALA A 178 -14.75 -11.48 0.65
CA ALA A 178 -14.93 -10.83 -0.65
C ALA A 178 -15.58 -11.79 -1.66
N GLU A 179 -15.20 -13.06 -1.64
CA GLU A 179 -15.79 -14.10 -2.47
C GLU A 179 -17.27 -14.37 -2.11
N ALA A 180 -17.59 -14.44 -0.82
CA ALA A 180 -18.95 -14.64 -0.36
C ALA A 180 -19.87 -13.47 -0.77
N SER A 181 -19.35 -12.24 -0.79
CA SER A 181 -20.12 -11.04 -1.13
C SER A 181 -20.18 -10.77 -2.63
N CYS A 182 -19.07 -10.97 -3.35
CA CYS A 182 -18.90 -10.54 -4.75
C CYS A 182 -18.56 -11.68 -5.72
N GLY A 183 -18.64 -12.93 -5.28
CA GLY A 183 -18.30 -14.12 -6.07
C GLY A 183 -16.81 -14.32 -6.28
N ALA A 184 -16.45 -15.34 -7.06
CA ALA A 184 -15.05 -15.75 -7.32
C ALA A 184 -14.13 -14.58 -7.71
N LYS A 185 -14.61 -13.67 -8.56
CA LYS A 185 -13.86 -12.47 -8.97
C LYS A 185 -13.54 -11.53 -7.80
N GLY A 186 -14.46 -11.37 -6.85
CA GLY A 186 -14.21 -10.58 -5.64
C GLY A 186 -13.12 -11.22 -4.77
N GLY A 187 -13.14 -12.54 -4.65
CA GLY A 187 -12.07 -13.30 -3.99
C GLY A 187 -10.72 -13.15 -4.68
N THR A 188 -10.67 -13.32 -6.01
CA THR A 188 -9.44 -13.11 -6.79
C THR A 188 -8.91 -11.69 -6.61
N PHE A 189 -9.78 -10.67 -6.71
CA PHE A 189 -9.40 -9.28 -6.50
C PHE A 189 -8.77 -9.05 -5.13
N ASP A 190 -9.42 -9.49 -4.04
CA ASP A 190 -8.93 -9.29 -2.68
C ASP A 190 -7.62 -10.05 -2.44
N CYS A 191 -7.46 -11.24 -3.03
CA CYS A 191 -6.21 -11.98 -2.99
C CYS A 191 -5.07 -11.22 -3.68
N GLU A 192 -5.29 -10.72 -4.90
CA GLU A 192 -4.27 -9.98 -5.64
C GLU A 192 -3.91 -8.65 -4.96
N PHE A 193 -4.91 -7.98 -4.39
CA PHE A 193 -4.75 -6.80 -3.54
C PHE A 193 -3.84 -7.09 -2.35
N ASN A 194 -4.12 -8.15 -1.60
CA ASN A 194 -3.32 -8.56 -0.44
C ASN A 194 -1.90 -8.99 -0.84
N ASN A 195 -1.74 -9.65 -1.99
CA ASN A 195 -0.43 -9.99 -2.54
C ASN A 195 0.37 -8.74 -2.93
N SER A 196 -0.29 -7.72 -3.50
CA SER A 196 0.33 -6.42 -3.79
C SER A 196 0.83 -5.76 -2.51
N TYR A 197 -0.01 -5.74 -1.48
CA TYR A 197 0.33 -5.24 -0.14
C TYR A 197 1.57 -5.94 0.44
N LEU A 198 1.60 -7.28 0.42
CA LEU A 198 2.74 -8.08 0.92
C LEU A 198 4.05 -7.81 0.18
N LYS A 199 4.01 -7.67 -1.15
CA LYS A 199 5.20 -7.35 -1.94
C LYS A 199 5.85 -6.04 -1.50
N HIS A 200 5.04 -5.06 -1.11
CA HIS A 200 5.51 -3.73 -0.77
C HIS A 200 6.03 -3.62 0.66
N LEU A 201 5.49 -4.38 1.62
CA LEU A 201 5.93 -4.28 3.00
C LEU A 201 7.42 -4.57 3.24
N LYS A 202 8.16 -5.14 2.27
CA LYS A 202 9.59 -5.49 2.37
C LYS A 202 9.94 -6.22 3.68
N SER A 203 8.95 -6.79 4.39
CA SER A 203 9.26 -7.59 5.56
C SER A 203 9.86 -8.87 5.00
N GLU A 204 11.15 -9.07 5.25
CA GLU A 204 11.86 -10.31 4.92
C GLU A 204 11.11 -11.55 5.41
N ILE A 205 10.22 -11.35 6.37
CA ILE A 205 9.33 -12.33 6.96
C ILE A 205 8.43 -12.96 5.88
N CYS A 206 7.75 -12.21 4.99
CA CYS A 206 6.59 -12.76 4.22
C CYS A 206 6.68 -12.77 2.69
N VAL A 207 7.74 -12.22 2.08
CA VAL A 207 7.81 -12.06 0.61
C VAL A 207 7.78 -13.41 -0.15
N PHE A 208 8.20 -14.50 0.48
CA PHE A 208 8.29 -15.82 -0.16
C PHE A 208 6.97 -16.58 -0.24
N GLU A 209 5.88 -16.04 0.28
CA GLU A 209 4.66 -16.80 0.48
C GLU A 209 3.39 -16.12 -0.04
N LEU A 210 3.47 -15.51 -1.23
CA LEU A 210 2.30 -14.97 -1.92
C LEU A 210 1.26 -16.08 -2.16
N ASN A 211 -0.02 -15.75 -1.94
CA ASN A 211 -1.11 -16.69 -2.14
C ASN A 211 -1.34 -16.94 -3.64
N ASN A 212 -1.72 -18.17 -4.01
CA ASN A 212 -2.20 -18.45 -5.37
C ASN A 212 -3.63 -17.89 -5.52
N CYS A 213 -3.81 -16.83 -6.31
CA CYS A 213 -5.10 -16.14 -6.45
C CYS A 213 -6.06 -16.76 -7.46
N THR A 214 -5.67 -17.86 -8.13
CA THR A 214 -6.51 -18.58 -9.09
C THR A 214 -7.43 -19.63 -8.45
N GLU A 215 -7.31 -19.85 -7.12
CA GLU A 215 -8.04 -20.89 -6.36
C GLU A 215 -9.04 -20.29 -5.35
N ALA A 216 -9.79 -19.27 -5.76
CA ALA A 216 -11.01 -18.86 -5.06
C ALA A 216 -12.18 -19.67 -5.63
#